data_AF-A0A7W0RKY5-F1
#
_entry.id   AF-A0A7W0RKY5-F1
#
_cell.length_a   1.000
_cell.length_b   1.000
_cell.length_c   1.000
_cell.angle_alpha   90.00
_cell.angle_beta   90.00
_cell.angle_gamma   90.00
#
_symmetry.space_group_name_H-M   'P 1'
#
loop_
_entity.id
_entity.type
_entity.pdbx_description
1 polymer ?
#
loop_
_entity_poly.entity_id
_entity_poly.type
_entity_poly.pdbx_seq_one_letter_code
_entity_poly.pdbx_strand_id
1 'polypeptide(L)'
;MSEAVATEVRQTLDASLADARVADAVLAGRLSRAVEYAGFGEPADGSWSGRPAPATQAGAADNGTVAEDTDLTARRRKAAERDLGEAEDALETARADHKDAAAETEQAEDALQTAQRETDRLRAELEAADSKAAAADRAMLCARARLDRAFDAVREAEHARDEAAVRVAELEER
;
A
#
# COMPACT_ATOMS: atom_id res chain seq x y z
N MET A 1 8.54 1.98 -21.82
CA MET A 1 8.68 0.52 -21.94
C MET A 1 7.60 0.04 -22.89
N SER A 2 7.94 -0.79 -23.88
CA SER A 2 6.97 -1.36 -24.81
C SER A 2 6.23 -2.53 -24.17
N GLU A 3 4.97 -2.73 -24.57
CA GLU A 3 4.10 -3.81 -24.09
C GLU A 3 4.66 -5.22 -24.35
N ALA A 4 5.47 -5.37 -25.40
CA ALA A 4 6.21 -6.59 -25.71
C ALA A 4 7.21 -6.95 -24.60
N VAL A 5 7.97 -5.97 -24.08
CA VAL A 5 8.96 -6.20 -23.02
C VAL A 5 8.28 -6.58 -21.71
N ALA A 6 7.12 -6.00 -21.41
CA ALA A 6 6.36 -6.36 -20.21
C ALA A 6 5.82 -7.79 -20.27
N THR A 7 5.48 -8.28 -21.46
CA THR A 7 5.03 -9.67 -21.68
C THR A 7 6.18 -10.66 -21.52
N GLU A 8 7.35 -10.36 -22.11
CA GLU A 8 8.54 -11.20 -22.00
C GLU A 8 9.06 -11.34 -20.55
N VAL A 9 9.04 -10.25 -19.79
CA VAL A 9 9.40 -10.26 -18.36
C VAL A 9 8.45 -11.14 -17.55
N ARG A 10 7.14 -11.04 -17.83
CA ARG A 10 6.12 -11.84 -17.14
C ARG A 10 6.28 -13.34 -17.42
N GLN A 11 6.49 -13.71 -18.68
CA GLN A 11 6.71 -15.11 -19.07
C GLN A 11 7.96 -15.71 -18.42
N THR A 12 9.04 -14.92 -18.30
CA THR A 12 10.28 -15.37 -17.65
C THR A 12 10.10 -15.54 -16.14
N LEU A 13 9.31 -14.67 -15.51
CA LEU A 13 8.96 -14.82 -14.10
C LEU A 13 8.08 -16.05 -13.86
N ASP A 14 7.08 -16.30 -14.71
CA ASP A 14 6.26 -17.51 -14.63
C ASP A 14 7.10 -18.79 -14.82
N ALA A 15 8.09 -18.77 -15.72
CA ALA A 15 9.03 -19.87 -15.90
C ALA A 15 9.93 -20.10 -14.68
N SER A 16 10.35 -19.03 -14.00
CA SER A 16 11.15 -19.14 -12.77
C SER A 16 10.40 -19.80 -11.61
N LEU A 17 9.07 -19.66 -11.57
CA LEU A 17 8.24 -20.33 -10.57
C LEU A 17 8.12 -21.85 -10.81
N ALA A 18 8.33 -22.30 -12.06
CA ALA A 18 8.19 -23.69 -12.45
C ALA A 18 9.52 -24.47 -12.51
N ASP A 19 10.66 -23.80 -12.68
CA ASP A 19 11.99 -24.41 -12.73
C ASP A 19 13.00 -23.66 -11.84
N ALA A 20 13.50 -24.35 -10.80
CA ALA A 20 14.48 -23.82 -9.86
C ALA A 20 15.79 -23.35 -10.53
N ARG A 21 16.20 -23.97 -11.65
CA ARG A 21 17.41 -23.56 -12.39
C ARG A 21 17.20 -22.25 -13.13
N VAL A 22 15.97 -21.98 -13.56
CA VAL A 22 15.59 -20.71 -14.20
C VAL A 22 15.50 -19.62 -13.13
N ALA A 23 14.96 -19.92 -11.94
CA ALA A 23 14.98 -19.00 -10.80
C ALA A 23 16.41 -18.57 -10.42
N ASP A 24 17.32 -19.52 -10.30
CA ASP A 24 18.73 -19.23 -10.00
C ASP A 24 19.40 -18.37 -11.09
N ALA A 25 19.01 -18.57 -12.36
CA ALA A 25 19.52 -17.78 -13.47
C ALA A 25 18.96 -16.35 -13.51
N VAL A 26 17.70 -16.14 -13.12
CA VAL A 26 17.07 -14.81 -12.98
C VAL A 26 17.72 -14.06 -11.82
N LEU A 27 17.81 -14.70 -10.65
CA LEU A 27 18.38 -14.09 -9.45
C LEU A 27 19.86 -13.74 -9.62
N ALA A 28 20.62 -14.56 -10.36
CA ALA A 28 22.00 -14.27 -10.68
C ALA A 28 22.19 -13.24 -11.82
N GLY A 29 21.12 -12.73 -12.43
CA GLY A 29 21.18 -11.80 -13.56
C GLY A 29 21.87 -12.37 -14.81
N ARG A 30 21.85 -13.70 -14.99
CA ARG A 30 22.56 -14.41 -16.08
C ARG A 30 21.69 -14.76 -17.28
N LEU A 31 20.42 -14.33 -17.27
CA LEU A 31 19.47 -14.63 -18.33
C LEU A 31 19.62 -13.65 -19.50
N SER A 32 20.18 -14.13 -20.61
CA SER A 32 20.43 -13.35 -21.83
C SER A 32 19.29 -13.38 -22.85
N ARG A 33 18.24 -14.20 -22.62
CA ARG A 33 17.05 -14.34 -23.46
C ARG A 33 15.82 -14.66 -22.60
N ALA A 34 14.63 -14.20 -23.00
CA ALA A 34 13.39 -14.56 -22.33
C ALA A 34 13.15 -16.08 -22.41
N VAL A 35 12.66 -16.67 -21.32
CA VAL A 35 12.31 -18.09 -21.23
C VAL A 35 10.81 -18.19 -21.02
N GLU A 36 10.12 -18.89 -21.92
CA GLU A 36 8.68 -19.09 -21.84
C GLU A 36 8.39 -20.50 -21.32
N TYR A 37 7.58 -20.60 -20.28
CA TYR A 37 7.10 -21.87 -19.75
C TYR A 37 5.78 -22.25 -20.42
N ALA A 38 5.85 -23.12 -21.43
CA ALA A 38 4.68 -23.80 -21.98
C ALA A 38 4.33 -24.96 -21.04
N GLY A 39 3.20 -24.85 -20.34
CA GLY A 39 2.84 -25.67 -19.17
C GLY A 39 2.95 -27.19 -19.31
N PHE A 40 3.11 -27.83 -18.15
CA PHE A 40 2.99 -29.28 -17.85
C PHE A 40 2.86 -30.22 -19.06
N GLY A 41 4.02 -30.59 -19.63
CA GLY A 41 4.22 -31.80 -20.41
C GLY A 41 5.48 -32.48 -19.89
N GLU A 42 5.43 -33.80 -19.70
CA GLU A 42 6.59 -34.65 -19.37
C GLU A 42 7.84 -34.25 -20.19
N PRO A 43 9.05 -34.30 -19.62
CA PRO A 43 10.24 -34.00 -20.40
C PRO A 43 10.44 -35.09 -21.45
N ALA A 44 9.96 -34.82 -22.67
CA ALA A 44 10.41 -35.50 -23.86
C ALA A 44 11.88 -35.12 -24.09
N ASP A 45 12.71 -36.15 -24.24
CA ASP A 45 14.16 -36.10 -24.44
C ASP A 45 14.60 -35.05 -25.48
N GLY A 46 14.95 -33.87 -24.98
CA GLY A 46 15.57 -32.79 -25.74
C GLY A 46 17.09 -32.92 -25.72
N SER A 47 17.61 -33.75 -26.64
CA SER A 47 19.02 -33.89 -27.00
C SER A 47 19.80 -32.56 -26.98
N TRP A 48 20.81 -32.47 -26.11
CA TRP A 48 21.94 -31.55 -26.28
C TRP A 48 23.23 -32.37 -26.36
N SER A 49 23.57 -32.77 -27.58
CA SER A 49 24.85 -33.41 -27.92
C SER A 49 25.94 -32.35 -28.08
N GLY A 50 26.82 -32.26 -27.07
CA GLY A 50 28.02 -31.43 -27.12
C GLY A 50 29.09 -31.98 -26.19
N ARG A 51 29.58 -33.21 -26.47
CA ARG A 51 30.67 -33.85 -25.73
C ARG A 51 31.91 -33.99 -26.62
N PRO A 52 33.05 -33.36 -26.30
CA PRO A 52 34.34 -33.87 -26.74
C PRO A 52 34.71 -35.06 -25.84
N ALA A 53 35.07 -36.18 -26.45
CA ALA A 53 35.48 -37.39 -25.75
C ALA A 53 36.77 -37.17 -24.92
N PRO A 54 36.90 -37.80 -23.74
CA PRO A 54 38.20 -38.12 -23.20
C PRO A 54 38.51 -39.61 -23.35
N ALA A 55 39.77 -39.87 -23.69
CA ALA A 55 40.36 -41.17 -23.91
C ALA A 55 40.28 -42.07 -22.67
N THR A 56 40.07 -43.36 -22.93
CA THR A 56 40.42 -44.48 -22.04
C THR A 56 41.85 -44.36 -21.55
N GLN A 57 42.05 -44.33 -20.24
CA GLN A 57 43.27 -44.81 -19.59
C GLN A 57 42.90 -45.83 -18.52
N ALA A 58 43.39 -47.04 -18.72
CA ALA A 58 43.35 -48.13 -17.76
C ALA A 58 44.61 -48.07 -16.89
N GLY A 59 44.42 -48.25 -15.58
CA GLY A 59 45.39 -48.86 -14.66
C GLY A 59 46.30 -47.92 -13.88
N ALA A 60 46.10 -47.84 -12.56
CA ALA A 60 47.18 -47.90 -11.57
C ALA A 60 46.63 -47.96 -10.12
N ALA A 61 47.03 -49.03 -9.41
CA ALA A 61 47.32 -49.10 -7.97
C ALA A 61 46.33 -48.46 -6.96
N ASP A 62 45.45 -49.33 -6.48
CA ASP A 62 44.79 -49.27 -5.18
C ASP A 62 45.84 -49.37 -4.05
N ASN A 63 46.08 -48.25 -3.33
CA ASN A 63 46.63 -48.18 -1.95
C ASN A 63 46.85 -46.73 -1.43
N GLY A 64 46.31 -45.69 -2.08
CA GLY A 64 46.36 -44.28 -1.61
C GLY A 64 45.06 -43.71 -1.03
N THR A 65 43.96 -44.46 -1.08
CA THR A 65 42.59 -43.94 -1.03
C THR A 65 42.12 -43.51 0.37
N VAL A 66 42.61 -44.13 1.45
CA VAL A 66 42.08 -43.84 2.80
C VAL A 66 42.53 -42.46 3.31
N ALA A 67 43.76 -42.04 3.01
CA ALA A 67 44.28 -40.75 3.47
C ALA A 67 43.66 -39.56 2.71
N GLU A 68 43.49 -39.67 1.39
CA GLU A 68 42.84 -38.63 0.56
C GLU A 68 41.33 -38.51 0.84
N ASP A 69 40.64 -39.64 1.10
CA ASP A 69 39.21 -39.63 1.39
C ASP A 69 38.91 -39.02 2.78
N THR A 70 39.80 -39.25 3.76
CA THR A 70 39.73 -38.57 5.08
C THR A 70 39.98 -37.05 5.01
N ASP A 71 40.88 -36.58 4.14
CA ASP A 71 41.12 -35.14 3.93
C ASP A 71 39.92 -34.48 3.22
N LEU A 72 39.33 -35.17 2.23
CA LEU A 72 38.12 -34.69 1.54
C LEU A 72 36.91 -34.60 2.48
N THR A 73 36.71 -35.58 3.36
CA THR A 73 35.63 -35.52 4.36
C THR A 73 35.86 -34.43 5.39
N ALA A 74 37.10 -34.22 5.85
CA ALA A 74 37.42 -33.11 6.76
C ALA A 74 37.16 -31.74 6.12
N ARG A 75 37.54 -31.55 4.84
CA ARG A 75 37.25 -30.31 4.09
C ARG A 75 35.77 -30.07 3.89
N ARG A 76 35.00 -31.12 3.55
CA ARG A 76 33.53 -31.03 3.40
C ARG A 76 32.86 -30.68 4.72
N ARG A 77 33.30 -31.27 5.83
CA ARG A 77 32.79 -30.94 7.16
C ARG A 77 33.06 -29.48 7.51
N LYS A 78 34.28 -29.00 7.29
CA LYS A 78 34.63 -27.59 7.56
C LYS A 78 33.82 -26.61 6.68
N ALA A 79 33.56 -26.96 5.43
CA ALA A 79 32.70 -26.17 4.55
C ALA A 79 31.25 -26.15 5.07
N ALA A 80 30.70 -27.30 5.44
CA ALA A 80 29.35 -27.39 5.99
C ALA A 80 29.20 -26.65 7.34
N GLU A 81 30.22 -26.68 8.21
CA GLU A 81 30.24 -25.92 9.46
C GLU A 81 30.28 -24.40 9.19
N ARG A 82 31.02 -23.95 8.17
CA ARG A 82 31.01 -22.56 7.75
C ARG A 82 29.66 -22.15 7.16
N ASP A 83 29.11 -22.95 6.25
CA ASP A 83 27.83 -22.67 5.61
C ASP A 83 26.69 -22.66 6.65
N LEU A 84 26.77 -23.51 7.70
CA LEU A 84 25.85 -23.47 8.84
C LEU A 84 25.99 -22.17 9.63
N GLY A 85 27.21 -21.74 9.95
CA GLY A 85 27.44 -20.47 10.64
C GLY A 85 26.92 -19.27 9.84
N GLU A 86 27.19 -19.24 8.53
CA GLU A 86 26.66 -18.19 7.63
C GLU A 86 25.12 -18.19 7.59
N ALA A 87 24.49 -19.37 7.62
CA ALA A 87 23.03 -19.50 7.67
C ALA A 87 22.45 -19.07 9.02
N GLU A 88 23.13 -19.35 10.13
CA GLU A 88 22.73 -18.91 11.47
C GLU A 88 22.82 -17.39 11.61
N ASP A 89 23.91 -16.77 11.14
CA ASP A 89 24.09 -15.31 11.11
C ASP A 89 23.03 -14.63 10.24
N ALA A 90 22.73 -15.20 9.06
CA ALA A 90 21.68 -14.70 8.17
C ALA A 90 20.28 -14.82 8.81
N LEU A 91 20.02 -15.91 9.54
CA LEU A 91 18.77 -16.11 10.26
C LEU A 91 18.61 -15.11 11.42
N GLU A 92 19.68 -14.83 12.16
CA GLU A 92 19.65 -13.82 13.23
C GLU A 92 19.37 -12.43 12.67
N THR A 93 20.05 -12.07 11.57
CA THR A 93 19.82 -10.80 10.86
C THR A 93 18.37 -10.68 10.39
N ALA A 94 17.85 -11.70 9.70
CA ALA A 94 16.48 -11.70 9.22
C ALA A 94 15.44 -11.62 10.35
N ARG A 95 15.73 -12.20 11.53
CA ARG A 95 14.86 -12.09 12.72
C ARG A 95 14.88 -10.68 13.30
N ALA A 96 16.03 -10.01 13.32
CA ALA A 96 16.14 -8.63 13.74
C ALA A 96 15.35 -7.72 12.79
N ASP A 97 15.57 -7.84 11.48
CA ASP A 97 14.86 -7.07 10.45
C ASP A 97 13.34 -7.28 10.53
N HIS A 98 12.89 -8.53 10.71
CA HIS A 98 11.47 -8.83 10.88
C HIS A 98 10.88 -8.17 12.13
N LYS A 99 11.62 -8.18 13.25
CA LYS A 99 11.16 -7.54 14.49
C LYS A 99 11.05 -6.03 14.32
N ASP A 100 12.01 -5.41 13.66
CA ASP A 100 12.02 -3.97 13.42
C ASP A 100 10.88 -3.59 12.46
N ALA A 101 10.70 -4.32 11.37
CA ALA A 101 9.59 -4.12 10.44
C ALA A 101 8.21 -4.32 11.10
N ALA A 102 8.08 -5.29 12.01
CA ALA A 102 6.85 -5.50 12.77
C ALA A 102 6.55 -4.31 13.70
N ALA A 103 7.57 -3.77 14.37
CA ALA A 103 7.42 -2.60 15.22
C ALA A 103 7.07 -1.33 14.42
N GLU A 104 7.69 -1.14 13.25
CA GLU A 104 7.33 -0.04 12.34
C GLU A 104 5.89 -0.17 11.84
N THR A 105 5.44 -1.39 11.53
CA THR A 105 4.06 -1.65 11.10
C THR A 105 3.06 -1.31 12.21
N GLU A 106 3.31 -1.77 13.44
CA GLU A 106 2.46 -1.45 14.60
C GLU A 106 2.37 0.07 14.83
N GLN A 107 3.49 0.77 14.77
CA GLN A 107 3.51 2.24 14.90
C GLN A 107 2.73 2.93 13.78
N ALA A 108 2.83 2.45 12.54
CA ALA A 108 2.11 2.99 11.40
C ALA A 108 0.59 2.74 11.53
N GLU A 109 0.19 1.57 12.01
CA GLU A 109 -1.22 1.23 12.28
C GLU A 109 -1.82 2.12 13.38
N ASP A 110 -1.09 2.34 14.47
CA ASP A 110 -1.51 3.25 15.55
C ASP A 110 -1.63 4.70 15.08
N ALA A 111 -0.67 5.16 14.28
CA ALA A 111 -0.71 6.49 13.68
C ALA A 111 -1.91 6.64 12.73
N LEU A 112 -2.17 5.64 11.89
CA LEU A 112 -3.32 5.61 10.99
C LEU A 112 -4.64 5.65 11.77
N GLN A 113 -4.78 4.83 12.81
CA GLN A 113 -5.97 4.79 13.65
C GLN A 113 -6.21 6.15 14.34
N THR A 114 -5.14 6.79 14.82
CA THR A 114 -5.21 8.12 15.42
C THR A 114 -5.69 9.16 14.40
N ALA A 115 -5.11 9.18 13.20
CA ALA A 115 -5.51 10.08 12.13
C ALA A 115 -6.96 9.87 11.69
N GLN A 116 -7.44 8.61 11.65
CA GLN A 116 -8.84 8.28 11.35
C GLN A 116 -9.80 8.85 12.39
N ARG A 117 -9.51 8.63 13.69
CA ARG A 117 -10.32 9.19 14.78
C ARG A 117 -10.37 10.71 14.72
N GLU A 118 -9.26 11.35 14.41
CA GLU A 118 -9.18 12.79 14.30
C GLU A 118 -9.97 13.33 13.10
N THR A 119 -9.93 12.62 11.97
CA THR A 119 -10.75 12.91 10.80
C THR A 119 -12.25 12.82 11.13
N ASP A 120 -12.67 11.78 11.84
CA ASP A 120 -14.08 11.60 12.21
C ASP A 120 -14.54 12.68 13.21
N ARG A 121 -13.68 13.06 14.17
CA ARG A 121 -13.94 14.20 15.06
C ARG A 121 -14.15 15.49 14.26
N LEU A 122 -13.25 15.81 13.34
CA LEU A 122 -13.33 17.03 12.53
C LEU A 122 -14.58 17.04 11.63
N ARG A 123 -14.99 15.88 11.10
CA ARG A 123 -16.25 15.75 10.35
C ARG A 123 -17.47 16.06 11.22
N ALA A 124 -17.51 15.52 12.43
CA ALA A 124 -18.61 15.80 13.37
C ALA A 124 -18.64 17.30 13.77
N GLU A 125 -17.47 17.91 13.97
CA GLU A 125 -17.37 19.35 14.24
C GLU A 125 -17.86 20.21 13.07
N LEU A 126 -17.53 19.82 11.83
CA LEU A 126 -18.02 20.49 10.63
C LEU A 126 -19.55 20.37 10.49
N GLU A 127 -20.12 19.18 10.66
CA GLU A 127 -21.56 18.96 10.61
C GLU A 127 -22.30 19.79 11.67
N ALA A 128 -21.73 19.88 12.87
CA ALA A 128 -22.27 20.72 13.94
C ALA A 128 -22.19 22.22 13.60
N ALA A 129 -21.09 22.67 12.97
CA ALA A 129 -20.92 24.04 12.52
C ALA A 129 -21.92 24.40 11.40
N ASP A 130 -22.10 23.52 10.42
CA ASP A 130 -23.08 23.69 9.33
C ASP A 130 -24.52 23.77 9.86
N SER A 131 -24.85 22.90 10.82
CA SER A 131 -26.16 22.92 11.48
C SER A 131 -26.41 24.25 12.21
N LYS A 132 -25.39 24.79 12.89
CA LYS A 132 -25.46 26.10 13.55
C LYS A 132 -25.60 27.24 12.54
N ALA A 133 -24.85 27.20 11.44
CA ALA A 133 -24.93 28.19 10.37
C ALA A 133 -26.34 28.22 9.75
N ALA A 134 -26.90 27.05 9.43
CA ALA A 134 -28.25 26.94 8.89
C ALA A 134 -29.32 27.43 9.87
N ALA A 135 -29.16 27.18 11.18
CA ALA A 135 -30.05 27.71 12.20
C ALA A 135 -29.98 29.24 12.31
N ALA A 136 -28.76 29.80 12.27
CA ALA A 136 -28.54 31.23 12.30
C ALA A 136 -29.13 31.94 11.07
N ASP A 137 -28.98 31.36 9.88
CA ASP A 137 -29.55 31.89 8.65
C ASP A 137 -31.08 31.94 8.70
N ARG A 138 -31.73 30.85 9.15
CA ARG A 138 -33.18 30.83 9.39
C ARG A 138 -33.61 31.89 10.41
N ALA A 139 -32.88 32.04 11.51
CA ALA A 139 -33.18 33.04 12.52
C ALA A 139 -33.06 34.46 11.96
N MET A 140 -32.04 34.73 11.14
CA MET A 140 -31.87 36.01 10.44
C MET A 140 -33.05 36.31 9.51
N LEU A 141 -33.47 35.34 8.69
CA LEU A 141 -34.63 35.49 7.80
C LEU A 141 -35.92 35.78 8.58
N CYS A 142 -36.16 35.06 9.68
CA CYS A 142 -37.30 35.32 10.56
C CYS A 142 -37.25 36.71 11.20
N ALA A 143 -36.06 37.13 11.66
CA ALA A 143 -35.86 38.45 12.25
C ALA A 143 -36.13 39.56 11.23
N ARG A 144 -35.65 39.40 9.99
CA ARG A 144 -35.90 40.35 8.89
C ARG A 144 -37.39 40.45 8.56
N ALA A 145 -38.07 39.33 8.39
CA ALA A 145 -39.51 39.33 8.14
C ALA A 145 -40.32 39.97 9.29
N ARG A 146 -39.86 39.81 10.54
CA ARG A 146 -40.48 40.48 11.70
C ARG A 146 -40.23 41.98 11.69
N LEU A 147 -39.02 42.39 11.29
CA LEU A 147 -38.66 43.80 11.16
C LEU A 147 -39.52 44.49 10.09
N ASP A 148 -39.64 43.88 8.90
CA ASP A 148 -40.46 44.42 7.81
C ASP A 148 -41.93 44.59 8.24
N ARG A 149 -42.52 43.57 8.88
CA ARG A 149 -43.88 43.69 9.44
C ARG A 149 -44.03 44.77 10.50
N ALA A 150 -43.01 44.95 11.34
CA ALA A 150 -43.03 46.01 12.35
C ALA A 150 -42.97 47.40 11.70
N PHE A 151 -42.19 47.57 10.63
CA PHE A 151 -42.16 48.80 9.85
C PHE A 151 -43.53 49.11 9.23
N ASP A 152 -44.17 48.13 8.60
CA ASP A 152 -45.50 48.32 8.00
C ASP A 152 -46.53 48.71 9.06
N ALA A 153 -46.55 48.02 10.21
CA ALA A 153 -47.45 48.33 11.31
C ALA A 153 -47.23 49.74 11.89
N VAL A 154 -45.98 50.22 11.96
CA VAL A 154 -45.68 51.60 12.38
C VAL A 154 -46.27 52.59 11.38
N ARG A 155 -46.08 52.37 10.07
CA ARG A 155 -46.64 53.26 9.04
C ARG A 155 -48.16 53.32 9.06
N GLU A 156 -48.81 52.18 9.24
CA GLU A 156 -50.28 52.11 9.38
C GLU A 156 -50.75 52.87 10.63
N ALA A 157 -50.05 52.71 11.76
CA ALA A 157 -50.37 53.41 13.01
C ALA A 157 -50.16 54.93 12.88
N GLU A 158 -49.09 55.38 12.22
CA GLU A 158 -48.85 56.79 11.92
C GLU A 158 -49.99 57.38 11.07
N HIS A 159 -50.38 56.69 9.99
CA HIS A 159 -51.48 57.12 9.15
C HIS A 159 -52.80 57.20 9.92
N ALA A 160 -53.13 56.18 10.71
CA ALA A 160 -54.36 56.16 11.51
C ALA A 160 -54.37 57.28 12.56
N ARG A 161 -53.20 57.59 13.14
CA ARG A 161 -53.02 58.69 14.09
C ARG A 161 -53.22 60.05 13.42
N ASP A 162 -52.70 60.25 12.22
CA ASP A 162 -52.86 61.50 11.48
C ASP A 162 -54.32 61.70 11.03
N GLU A 163 -55.01 60.66 10.56
CA GLU A 163 -56.45 60.71 10.26
C GLU A 163 -57.31 61.01 11.51
N ALA A 164 -56.94 60.43 12.66
CA ALA A 164 -57.61 60.73 13.91
C ALA A 164 -57.40 62.20 14.32
N ALA A 165 -56.18 62.74 14.14
CA ALA A 165 -55.88 64.14 14.41
C ALA A 165 -56.70 65.10 13.53
N VAL A 166 -56.84 64.80 12.24
CA VAL A 166 -57.70 65.58 11.33
C VAL A 166 -59.16 65.57 11.81
N ARG A 167 -59.71 64.39 12.14
CA ARG A 167 -61.09 64.28 12.65
C ARG A 167 -61.33 65.04 13.95
N VAL A 168 -60.34 65.07 14.85
CA VAL A 168 -60.44 65.87 16.09
C VAL A 168 -60.48 67.37 15.75
N ALA A 169 -59.60 67.85 14.87
CA ALA A 169 -59.59 69.25 14.45
C ALA A 169 -60.93 69.68 13.79
N GLU A 170 -61.50 68.84 12.93
CA GLU A 170 -62.81 69.10 12.30
C GLU A 170 -63.97 69.18 13.32
N LEU A 171 -63.88 68.45 14.44
CA LEU A 171 -64.88 68.50 15.50
C LEU A 171 -64.72 69.73 16.41
N GLU A 172 -63.50 70.25 16.56
CA GLU A 172 -63.21 71.45 17.35
C GLU A 172 -63.61 72.75 16.62
N GLU A 173 -63.71 72.74 15.29
CA GLU A 173 -64.13 73.89 14.47
C GLU A 173 -65.66 74.05 14.31
N ARG A 174 -66.45 73.10 14.84
CA ARG A 174 -67.93 73.12 14.77
C ARG A 174 -68.58 73.60 16.07
#